data_AF-A0A2V5VPK4-F1
#
_entry.id   AF-A0A2V5VPK4-F1
#
_cell.length_a   1.000
_cell.length_b   1.000
_cell.length_c   1.000
_cell.angle_alpha   90.00
_cell.angle_beta   90.00
_cell.angle_gamma   90.00
#
_symmetry.space_group_name_H-M   'P 1'
#
loop_
_entity.id
_entity.type
_entity.pdbx_description
1 polymer ?
#
loop_
_entity_poly.entity_id
_entity_poly.type
_entity_poly.pdbx_seq_one_letter_code
_entity_poly.pdbx_strand_id
1 'polypeptide(L)' 'MAKSSSQKFIARNRAPRVQIEYDVELYGAEKKVELPFVMGVMADLAGKPAEPLPAVGDRKFLEIDV' A
#
# COMPACT_ATOMS: atom_id res chain seq x y z
N MET A 1 -6.26 -2.99 -8.00
CA MET A 1 -7.36 -3.63 -8.78
C MET A 1 -7.10 -5.12 -8.75
N ALA A 2 -8.11 -5.94 -8.46
CA ALA A 2 -7.95 -7.40 -8.52
C ALA A 2 -7.59 -7.80 -9.96
N LYS A 3 -6.56 -8.63 -10.10
CA LYS A 3 -6.10 -9.16 -11.39
C LYS A 3 -7.28 -9.88 -12.07
N SER A 4 -7.59 -9.53 -13.32
CA SER A 4 -8.73 -10.08 -14.03
C SER A 4 -8.64 -11.61 -14.09
N SER A 5 -9.68 -12.31 -13.60
CA SER A 5 -9.70 -13.79 -13.58
C SER A 5 -9.50 -14.35 -14.99
N SER A 6 -8.53 -15.27 -15.12
CA SER A 6 -8.27 -16.02 -16.35
C SER A 6 -9.45 -16.91 -16.76
N GLN A 7 -10.32 -17.29 -15.82
CA GLN A 7 -11.55 -18.05 -16.11
C GLN A 7 -12.51 -17.21 -16.96
N LYS A 8 -12.68 -15.92 -16.64
CA LYS A 8 -13.52 -14.97 -17.41
C LYS A 8 -12.98 -14.66 -18.81
N PHE A 9 -11.72 -14.99 -19.10
CA PHE A 9 -11.13 -14.90 -20.43
C PHE A 9 -11.47 -16.13 -21.29
N ILE A 10 -11.38 -17.33 -20.72
CA ILE A 10 -11.73 -18.59 -21.40
C ILE A 10 -13.21 -18.65 -21.77
N ALA A 11 -14.09 -18.11 -20.92
CA ALA A 11 -15.53 -17.95 -21.21
C ALA A 11 -15.80 -17.20 -22.52
N ARG A 12 -14.96 -16.20 -22.85
CA ARG A 12 -15.19 -15.30 -23.99
C ARG A 12 -14.62 -15.82 -25.31
N ASN A 13 -13.54 -16.61 -25.29
CA ASN A 13 -12.79 -16.95 -26.49
C ASN A 13 -13.02 -18.39 -27.01
N ARG A 14 -13.54 -19.31 -26.16
CA ARG A 14 -13.99 -20.69 -26.50
C ARG A 14 -14.48 -21.41 -25.22
N ALA A 15 -15.74 -21.21 -24.86
CA ALA A 15 -16.31 -21.81 -23.65
C ALA A 15 -16.36 -23.36 -23.76
N PRO A 16 -15.78 -24.10 -22.79
CA PRO A 16 -15.91 -25.56 -22.72
C PRO A 16 -17.34 -25.97 -22.35
N ARG A 17 -17.69 -27.25 -22.60
CA ARG A 17 -19.06 -27.75 -22.35
C ARG A 17 -19.50 -27.70 -20.89
N VAL A 18 -18.54 -27.69 -19.96
CA VAL A 18 -18.77 -27.42 -18.54
C VAL A 18 -17.68 -26.46 -18.10
N GLN A 19 -18.07 -25.32 -17.54
CA GLN A 19 -17.18 -24.29 -17.01
C GLN A 19 -17.65 -23.93 -15.60
N ILE A 20 -16.76 -24.05 -14.61
CA ILE A 20 -17.02 -23.69 -13.23
C ILE A 20 -16.22 -22.43 -12.92
N GLU A 21 -16.90 -21.40 -12.46
CA GLU A 21 -16.29 -20.12 -12.07
C GLU A 21 -16.48 -19.89 -10.59
N TYR A 22 -15.51 -19.24 -9.96
CA TYR A 22 -15.61 -18.76 -8.59
C TYR A 22 -15.64 -17.24 -8.64
N ASP A 23 -16.80 -16.65 -8.40
CA ASP A 23 -16.94 -15.22 -8.22
C ASP A 23 -17.11 -14.92 -6.73
N VAL A 24 -16.41 -13.90 -6.24
CA VAL A 24 -16.55 -13.44 -4.87
C VAL A 24 -17.62 -12.36 -4.90
N GLU A 25 -18.85 -12.73 -4.58
CA GLU A 25 -19.94 -11.77 -4.46
C GLU A 25 -19.76 -10.96 -3.17
N LEU A 26 -19.45 -9.67 -3.34
CA LEU A 26 -19.16 -8.79 -2.22
C LEU A 26 -20.39 -8.03 -1.71
N TYR A 27 -21.60 -8.22 -2.26
CA TYR A 27 -22.86 -7.56 -1.81
C TYR A 27 -22.74 -6.05 -1.49
N GLY A 28 -21.90 -5.31 -2.21
CA GLY A 28 -21.65 -3.88 -1.92
C GLY A 28 -20.80 -3.62 -0.68
N ALA A 29 -20.04 -4.62 -0.21
CA ALA A 29 -19.14 -4.52 0.93
C ALA A 29 -18.24 -3.30 0.78
N GLU A 30 -18.29 -2.45 1.80
CA GLU A 30 -17.42 -1.29 1.87
C GLU A 30 -15.97 -1.76 1.90
N LYS A 31 -15.20 -1.28 0.93
CA LYS A 31 -13.77 -1.54 0.90
C LYS A 31 -13.14 -0.78 2.07
N LYS A 32 -12.76 -1.50 3.12
CA LYS A 32 -11.98 -0.92 4.22
C LYS A 32 -10.68 -0.34 3.66
N VAL A 33 -10.51 0.97 3.80
CA VAL A 33 -9.25 1.66 3.52
C VAL A 33 -8.50 1.74 4.84
N GLU A 34 -7.37 1.06 4.91
CA GLU A 34 -6.50 1.13 6.08
C GLU A 34 -5.48 2.25 5.83
N LEU A 35 -5.66 3.35 6.55
CA LEU A 35 -4.70 4.45 6.57
C LEU A 35 -3.81 4.26 7.80
N PRO A 36 -2.50 4.01 7.63
CA PRO A 36 -1.59 3.89 8.77
C PRO A 36 -1.49 5.22 9.49
N PHE A 37 -1.52 5.17 10.83
CA PHE A 37 -1.23 6.33 11.65
C PHE A 37 0.28 6.43 11.83
N VAL A 38 0.89 7.47 11.24
CA VAL A 38 2.34 7.73 11.32
C VAL A 38 2.56 8.99 12.16
N MET A 39 3.47 8.90 13.14
CA MET A 39 3.81 10.02 14.01
C MET A 39 5.18 10.61 13.63
N GLY A 40 5.21 11.90 13.30
CA GLY A 40 6.45 12.65 13.14
C GLY A 40 6.95 13.18 14.49
N VAL A 41 8.19 12.86 14.86
CA VAL A 41 8.84 13.39 16.06
C VAL A 41 9.96 14.34 15.64
N MET A 42 9.95 15.56 16.18
CA MET A 42 11.04 16.53 16.01
C MET A 42 11.70 16.77 17.36
N ALA A 43 13.02 16.59 17.40
CA ALA A 43 13.82 16.77 18.60
C ALA A 43 15.20 17.33 18.24
N ASP A 44 15.83 18.03 19.18
CA ASP A 44 17.24 18.37 19.07
C ASP A 44 18.09 17.17 19.49
N LEU A 45 18.60 16.46 18.49
CA LEU A 45 19.42 15.25 18.66
C LEU A 45 20.89 15.46 18.28
N ALA A 46 21.25 16.63 17.74
CA ALA A 46 22.58 16.87 17.17
C ALA A 46 23.58 17.42 18.19
N GLY A 47 23.12 18.00 19.30
CA GLY A 47 23.97 18.51 20.37
C GLY A 47 24.93 19.60 19.88
N LYS A 48 26.24 19.32 19.88
CA LYS A 48 27.30 20.24 19.43
C LYS A 48 28.08 19.64 18.25
N PRO A 49 27.54 19.74 17.03
CA PRO A 49 28.20 19.19 15.85
C PRO A 49 29.45 20.00 15.49
N ALA A 50 30.51 19.31 15.04
CA ALA A 50 31.75 19.96 14.60
C ALA A 50 31.58 20.68 13.25
N GLU A 51 30.66 20.20 12.42
CA GLU A 51 30.29 20.79 11.15
C GLU A 51 28.87 21.38 11.22
N PRO A 52 28.57 22.46 10.47
CA PRO A 52 27.23 23.01 10.40
C PRO A 52 26.21 21.97 9.91
N LEU A 53 25.06 21.92 10.58
CA LEU A 53 23.98 21.03 10.16
C LEU A 53 23.37 21.49 8.84
N PRO A 54 22.88 20.56 8.00
CA PRO A 54 22.10 20.89 6.81
C PRO A 54 20.89 21.78 7.14
N ALA A 55 20.42 22.55 6.16
CA ALA A 55 19.20 23.34 6.33
C ALA A 55 18.02 22.43 6.67
N VAL A 56 17.03 22.95 7.41
CA VAL A 56 15.91 22.15 7.91
C VAL A 56 15.14 21.46 6.78
N GLY A 57 14.97 22.13 5.63
CA GLY A 57 14.29 21.56 4.46
C GLY A 57 15.00 20.38 3.81
N ASP A 58 16.31 20.23 4.05
CA ASP A 58 17.12 19.13 3.51
C ASP A 58 17.14 17.91 4.44
N ARG A 59 16.62 18.05 5.67
CA ARG A 59 16.58 16.97 6.67
C ARG A 59 15.34 16.11 6.44
N LYS A 60 15.56 14.81 6.24
CA LYS A 60 14.48 13.83 6.07
C LYS A 60 14.07 13.23 7.41
N PHE A 61 12.79 12.89 7.53
CA PHE A 61 12.35 12.00 8.60
C PHE A 61 12.99 10.62 8.42
N LEU A 62 13.47 10.05 9.52
CA LEU A 62 13.95 8.69 9.58
C LEU A 62 12.87 7.83 10.22
N GLU A 63 12.67 6.63 9.69
CA GLU A 63 11.81 5.62 10.30
C GLU A 63 12.56 4.98 11.47
N ILE A 64 11.91 4.92 12.63
CA ILE A 64 12.47 4.35 13.86
C ILE A 64 11.51 3.28 14.36
N ASP A 65 12.04 2.07 14.60
CA ASP A 65 11.35 0.91 15.17
C ASP A 65 12.26 0.25 16.22
N VAL A 66 11.75 -0.71 17.00
CA VAL A 66 12.45 -1.41 18.08
C VAL A 66 13.36 -2.54 17.55
#